data_AF-A0A5C6XS14-F1
#
_entry.id   AF-A0A5C6XS14-F1
#
_cell.length_a   1.000
_cell.length_b   1.000
_cell.length_c   1.000
_cell.angle_alpha   90.00
_cell.angle_beta   90.00
_cell.angle_gamma   90.00
#
_symmetry.space_group_name_H-M   'P 1'
#
loop_
_entity.id
_entity.type
_entity.pdbx_description
1 polymer ?
#
loop_
_entity_poly.entity_id
_entity_poly.type
_entity_poly.pdbx_seq_one_letter_code
_entity_poly.pdbx_strand_id
1 'polypeptide(L)' 'MLAAIYNSVILQLPIGTPNPDDNKPLDFTDPFEVIVIIIMPILAFLFYIIWRKKRKNRK' A
#
# COMPACT_ATOMS: atom_id res chain seq x y z
N MET A 1 13.07 -30.94 -20.49
CA MET A 1 11.75 -30.99 -19.85
C MET A 1 11.55 -29.83 -18.86
N LEU A 2 12.39 -29.64 -17.84
CA LEU A 2 12.30 -28.50 -16.91
C LEU A 2 12.35 -27.12 -17.59
N ALA A 3 13.23 -26.95 -18.59
CA ALA A 3 13.32 -25.71 -19.36
C ALA A 3 12.04 -25.38 -20.14
N ALA A 4 11.28 -26.39 -20.58
CA ALA A 4 10.02 -26.19 -21.29
C ALA A 4 8.91 -25.71 -20.36
N ILE A 5 8.92 -26.16 -19.09
CA ILE A 5 8.00 -25.72 -18.05
C ILE A 5 8.33 -24.29 -17.59
N TYR A 6 9.61 -23.94 -17.49
CA TYR A 6 10.02 -22.56 -17.15
C TYR A 6 9.60 -21.56 -18.24
N ASN A 7 9.81 -21.91 -19.52
CA ASN A 7 9.42 -21.05 -20.63
C ASN A 7 7.89 -20.85 -20.76
N SER A 8 7.07 -21.83 -20.35
CA SER A 8 5.61 -21.68 -20.41
C SER A 8 5.04 -20.77 -19.31
N VAL A 9 5.75 -20.59 -18.19
CA VAL A 9 5.36 -19.65 -17.13
C VAL A 9 5.63 -18.21 -17.56
N ILE A 10 6.80 -17.92 -18.12
CA ILE A 10 7.17 -16.56 -18.54
C ILE A 10 6.28 -16.05 -19.68
N LEU A 11 5.85 -16.94 -20.59
CA LEU A 11 4.98 -16.56 -21.72
C LEU A 11 3.55 -16.18 -21.32
N GLN A 12 3.12 -16.53 -20.10
CA GLN A 12 1.79 -16.18 -19.58
C GLN A 12 1.74 -14.77 -18.99
N LEU A 13 2.87 -14.16 -18.65
CA LEU A 13 2.87 -12.79 -18.14
C LEU A 13 2.71 -11.81 -19.31
N PRO A 14 1.66 -10.96 -19.31
CA PRO A 14 1.54 -9.91 -20.29
C PRO A 14 2.76 -8.98 -20.20
N ILE A 15 3.45 -8.81 -21.31
CA ILE A 15 4.65 -7.99 -21.38
C ILE A 15 4.24 -6.51 -21.23
N GLY A 16 4.83 -5.81 -20.26
CA GLY A 16 4.60 -4.37 -20.05
C GLY A 16 3.45 -4.02 -19.11
N THR A 17 2.76 -5.00 -18.52
CA THR A 17 1.87 -4.76 -17.38
C THR A 17 2.64 -4.93 -16.07
N PRO A 18 2.41 -4.09 -15.05
CA PRO A 18 3.00 -4.28 -13.73
C PRO A 18 2.67 -5.68 -13.20
N ASN A 19 3.70 -6.45 -12.87
CA ASN A 19 3.54 -7.75 -12.23
C ASN A 19 3.19 -7.51 -10.73
N PRO A 20 2.36 -8.35 -10.07
CA PRO A 20 2.12 -8.20 -8.64
C PRO A 20 3.39 -8.29 -7.79
N ASP A 21 4.42 -8.97 -8.31
CA ASP A 21 5.74 -9.06 -7.69
C ASP A 21 6.62 -7.81 -7.96
N ASP A 22 6.19 -6.88 -8.82
CA ASP A 22 6.88 -5.60 -9.07
C ASP A 22 6.55 -4.56 -7.98
N ASN A 23 6.47 -5.00 -6.72
CA ASN A 23 6.26 -4.13 -5.58
C ASN A 23 7.60 -3.58 -5.08
N LYS A 24 7.65 -2.27 -4.87
CA LYS A 24 8.80 -1.63 -4.21
C LYS A 24 8.53 -1.53 -2.72
N PRO A 25 9.55 -1.74 -1.86
CA PRO A 25 9.40 -1.45 -0.44
C PRO A 25 9.14 0.05 -0.26
N LEU A 26 8.47 0.39 0.84
CA LEU A 26 8.26 1.78 1.23
C LEU A 26 9.61 2.46 1.45
N ASP A 27 9.81 3.63 0.83
CA ASP A 27 10.99 4.45 1.05
C ASP A 27 10.77 5.39 2.24
N PHE A 28 11.38 5.03 3.38
CA PHE A 28 11.30 5.84 4.60
C PHE A 28 12.15 7.13 4.55
N THR A 29 12.95 7.32 3.50
CA THR A 29 13.73 8.54 3.28
C THR A 29 12.97 9.59 2.48
N ASP A 30 11.94 9.18 1.74
CA ASP A 30 11.03 10.11 1.07
C ASP A 30 9.99 10.64 2.07
N PRO A 31 10.01 11.94 2.43
CA PRO A 31 9.02 12.51 3.32
C PRO A 31 7.59 12.36 2.78
N PHE A 32 7.38 12.35 1.46
CA PHE A 32 6.04 12.22 0.89
C PHE A 32 5.45 10.82 1.17
N GLU A 33 6.19 9.76 0.86
CA GLU A 33 5.78 8.38 1.15
C GLU A 33 5.46 8.18 2.63
N VAL A 34 6.33 8.64 3.53
CA VAL A 34 6.12 8.52 4.98
C VAL A 34 4.86 9.27 5.43
N ILE A 35 4.66 10.51 4.96
CA ILE A 35 3.52 11.32 5.40
C ILE A 35 2.20 10.71 4.92
N VAL A 36 2.09 10.36 3.64
CA VAL A 36 0.81 9.92 3.06
C VAL A 36 0.47 8.50 3.49
N ILE A 37 1.46 7.59 3.50
CA ILE A 37 1.20 6.17 3.72
C ILE A 37 1.14 5.83 5.21
N ILE A 38 1.88 6.54 6.07
CA ILE A 38 1.93 6.24 7.52
C ILE A 38 1.22 7.31 8.34
N ILE A 39 1.61 8.58 8.20
CA ILE A 39 1.16 9.63 9.13
C ILE A 39 -0.32 9.96 8.90
N MET A 40 -0.76 10.09 7.64
CA MET A 40 -2.14 10.42 7.30
C MET A 40 -3.17 9.42 7.86
N PRO A 41 -3.03 8.08 7.72
CA PRO A 41 -4.00 7.15 8.30
C PRO A 41 -4.04 7.20 9.84
N ILE A 42 -2.88 7.40 10.49
CA ILE A 42 -2.82 7.59 11.94
C ILE A 42 -3.60 8.85 12.35
N LEU A 43 -3.37 9.97 11.67
CA LEU A 43 -4.08 11.22 11.93
C LEU A 43 -5.59 11.08 11.69
N ALA A 44 -6.00 10.42 10.61
CA ALA A 44 -7.41 10.16 10.31
C ALA A 44 -8.09 9.38 11.45
N PHE A 45 -7.42 8.33 11.95
CA PHE A 45 -7.92 7.55 13.08
C PHE A 45 -8.00 8.37 14.38
N LEU A 46 -6.97 9.16 14.70
CA LEU A 46 -6.95 10.02 15.87
C LEU A 46 -8.04 11.10 15.81
N PHE A 47 -8.19 11.77 14.66
CA PHE A 47 -9.22 12.78 14.46
C PHE A 47 -10.62 12.18 14.55
N TYR A 48 -10.85 10.97 14.03
CA TYR A 48 -12.12 10.27 14.20
C TYR A 48 -12.44 10.03 15.69
N ILE A 49 -11.47 9.57 16.48
CA ILE A 49 -11.68 9.35 17.93
C ILE A 49 -11.99 10.66 18.64
N ILE A 50 -11.23 11.72 18.38
CA ILE A 50 -11.43 13.04 19.00
C ILE A 50 -12.81 13.60 18.63
N TRP A 51 -13.20 13.51 17.36
CA TRP A 51 -14.50 13.93 16.88
C TRP A 51 -15.65 13.15 17.54
N ARG A 52 -15.52 11.83 17.64
CA ARG A 52 -16.50 10.95 18.28
C ARG A 52 -16.69 11.30 19.76
N LYS A 53 -15.59 11.54 20.48
CA LYS A 53 -15.63 11.96 21.90
C LYS A 53 -16.32 13.31 22.08
N LYS A 54 -15.99 14.30 21.25
CA LYS A 54 -16.61 15.65 21.30
C LYS A 54 -18.12 15.60 21.05
N ARG A 55 -18.62 14.72 20.17
CA ARG A 55 -20.06 14.54 19.96
C ARG A 55 -20.79 13.93 21.16
N LYS A 56 -20.15 13.05 21.93
CA LYS A 56 -20.75 12.45 23.13
C LYS A 56 -20.93 13.47 24.25
N ASN A 57 -20.00 14.42 24.38
CA ASN A 57 -20.04 15.46 25.42
C ASN A 57 -20.94 16.67 25.06
N ARG A 58 -21.55 16.67 23.87
CA ARG A 58 -22.54 17.68 23.42
C ARG A 58 -23.99 17.18 23.52
N LYS A 59 -24.20 15.95 23.98
CA LYS A 59 -25.50 15.43 24.43
C LYS A 59 -25.50 15.43 25.95
#